data_AF-A0A3D1PTG0-F1
#
_entry.id   AF-A0A3D1PTG0-F1
#
_cell.length_a   1.000
_cell.length_b   1.000
_cell.length_c   1.000
_cell.angle_alpha   90.00
_cell.angle_beta   90.00
_cell.angle_gamma   90.00
#
_symmetry.space_group_name_H-M   'P 1'
#
loop_
_entity.id
_entity.type
_entity.pdbx_description
1 polymer ?
#
loop_
_entity_poly.entity_id
_entity_poly.type
_entity_poly.pdbx_seq_one_letter_code
_entity_poly.pdbx_strand_id
1 'polypeptide(L)' 'MKVDDLLEQVEDIRREPLQICCRTPAGKVIVTSVEEAARQRCHYFHIVADDLDELLSKALK' A
#
# COMPACT_ATOMS: atom_id res chain seq x y z
N MET A 1 12.62 -15.76 11.25
CA MET A 1 11.59 -15.03 12.01
C MET A 1 10.54 -16.02 12.46
N LYS A 2 9.94 -15.88 13.65
CA LYS A 2 8.79 -16.74 14.01
C LYS A 2 7.55 -16.26 13.26
N VAL A 3 6.60 -17.16 13.01
CA VAL A 3 5.36 -16.82 12.30
C VAL A 3 4.57 -15.74 13.04
N ASP A 4 4.53 -15.81 14.37
CA ASP A 4 3.83 -14.81 15.20
C ASP A 4 4.42 -13.40 15.01
N ASP A 5 5.76 -13.25 15.06
CA ASP A 5 6.44 -11.97 14.84
C ASP A 5 6.21 -11.42 13.42
N LEU A 6 6.04 -12.30 12.43
CA LEU A 6 5.72 -11.90 11.05
C LEU A 6 4.30 -11.35 10.97
N LEU A 7 3.33 -12.03 11.58
CA LEU A 7 1.93 -11.62 11.57
C LEU A 7 1.74 -10.28 12.29
N GLU A 8 2.45 -10.04 13.38
CA GLU A 8 2.41 -8.77 14.12
C GLU A 8 2.91 -7.60 13.24
N GLN A 9 4.02 -7.78 12.52
CA GLN A 9 4.52 -6.79 11.56
C GLN A 9 3.57 -6.57 10.37
N VAL A 10 2.91 -7.62 9.89
CA VAL A 10 1.88 -7.49 8.84
C VAL A 10 0.70 -6.67 9.36
N GLU A 11 0.26 -6.87 10.60
CA GLU A 11 -0.79 -6.06 11.20
C GLU A 11 -0.39 -4.60 11.33
N ASP A 12 0.85 -4.32 11.72
CA ASP A 12 1.35 -2.95 11.83
C ASP A 12 1.40 -2.23 10.48
N ILE A 13 1.90 -2.88 9.42
CA ILE A 13 1.87 -2.30 8.06
C ILE A 13 0.43 -2.03 7.61
N ARG A 14 -0.52 -2.92 7.93
CA ARG A 14 -1.94 -2.75 7.57
C ARG A 14 -2.66 -1.65 8.34
N ARG A 15 -2.07 -1.12 9.42
CA ARG A 15 -2.61 0.05 10.15
C ARG A 15 -2.33 1.35 9.41
N GLU A 16 -1.33 1.38 8.53
CA GLU A 16 -1.07 2.54 7.71
C GLU A 16 -2.17 2.74 6.65
N PRO A 17 -2.47 3.99 6.26
CA PRO A 17 -3.45 4.25 5.20
C PRO A 17 -3.07 3.53 3.91
N LEU A 18 -4.01 2.78 3.35
CA LEU A 18 -3.81 2.01 2.13
C LEU A 18 -3.33 2.92 1.00
N GLN A 19 -2.10 2.70 0.54
CA GLN A 19 -1.54 3.41 -0.60
C GLN A 19 -2.03 2.79 -1.90
N ILE A 20 -2.38 3.66 -2.85
CA ILE A 20 -2.83 3.27 -4.18
C ILE A 20 -2.09 4.06 -5.25
N CYS A 21 -1.84 3.42 -6.37
CA CYS A 21 -1.39 4.08 -7.58
C CYS A 21 -2.61 4.53 -8.38
N CYS A 22 -2.68 5.82 -8.70
CA CYS A 22 -3.82 6.42 -9.38
C CYS A 22 -3.39 7.51 -10.37
N ARG A 23 -4.31 7.92 -11.26
CA ARG A 23 -4.13 9.02 -12.19
C ARG A 23 -4.98 10.21 -11.79
N THR A 24 -4.35 11.36 -11.61
CA THR A 24 -5.01 12.64 -11.38
C THR A 24 -5.88 13.05 -12.57
N PRO A 25 -6.86 13.96 -12.41
CA PRO A 25 -7.63 14.51 -13.53
C PRO A 25 -6.78 15.16 -14.64
N ALA A 26 -5.59 15.66 -14.28
CA ALA A 26 -4.62 16.22 -15.23
C ALA A 26 -3.80 15.15 -15.98
N GLY A 27 -4.05 13.85 -15.75
CA GLY A 27 -3.38 12.75 -16.43
C GLY A 27 -2.08 12.27 -15.78
N LYS A 28 -1.60 12.92 -14.70
CA LYS A 28 -0.38 12.51 -13.98
C LYS A 28 -0.64 11.28 -13.11
N VAL A 29 0.26 10.30 -13.16
CA VAL A 29 0.26 9.12 -12.27
C VAL A 29 0.96 9.48 -10.96
N ILE A 30 0.33 9.14 -9.83
CA ILE A 30 0.83 9.37 -8.46
C ILE A 30 0.54 8.16 -7.57
N VAL A 31 1.26 8.04 -6.47
CA VAL A 31 0.94 7.15 -5.35
C VAL A 31 0.42 8.02 -4.20
N THR A 32 -0.71 7.64 -3.61
CA THR A 32 -1.35 8.38 -2.52
C THR A 32 -2.32 7.48 -1.75
N SER A 33 -2.84 7.92 -0.60
CA SER A 33 -3.89 7.19 0.12
C SER A 33 -5.24 7.22 -0.63
N VAL A 34 -6.13 6.28 -0.30
CA VAL A 34 -7.48 6.20 -0.87
C VAL A 34 -8.30 7.47 -0.61
N GLU A 35 -8.21 8.02 0.60
CA GLU A 35 -8.93 9.23 1.00
C GLU A 35 -8.53 10.43 0.15
N GLU A 36 -7.23 10.59 -0.08
CA GLU A 36 -6.69 11.70 -0.84
C GLU A 36 -6.98 11.55 -2.34
N ALA A 37 -6.91 10.32 -2.86
CA ALA A 37 -7.34 10.02 -4.23
C ALA A 37 -8.83 10.34 -4.44
N ALA A 38 -9.70 9.99 -3.48
CA ALA A 38 -11.11 10.30 -3.53
C ALA A 38 -11.35 11.82 -3.49
N ARG A 39 -10.64 12.54 -2.61
CA ARG A 39 -10.69 14.00 -2.50
C ARG A 39 -10.30 14.70 -3.80
N GLN A 40 -9.26 14.20 -4.48
CA GLN A 40 -8.75 14.75 -5.75
C GLN A 40 -9.49 14.22 -6.98
N ARG A 41 -10.46 13.29 -6.82
CA ARG A 41 -11.17 12.61 -7.91
C ARG A 41 -10.20 11.90 -8.87
N CYS A 42 -9.17 11.25 -8.33
CA CYS A 42 -8.23 10.45 -9.12
C CYS A 42 -8.90 9.17 -9.63
N HIS A 43 -8.44 8.70 -10.78
CA HIS A 43 -8.79 7.38 -11.32
C HIS A 43 -7.83 6.32 -10.77
N TYR A 44 -8.38 5.33 -10.05
CA TYR A 44 -7.65 4.20 -9.48
C TYR A 44 -7.08 3.26 -10.54
N PHE A 45 -5.90 2.67 -10.26
CA PHE A 45 -5.33 1.56 -11.02
C PHE A 45 -5.13 0.30 -10.18
N HIS A 46 -4.28 0.38 -9.15
CA HIS A 46 -3.91 -0.75 -8.30
C HIS A 46 -3.47 -0.29 -6.90
N ILE A 47 -3.48 -1.21 -5.95
CA ILE A 47 -2.95 -1.03 -4.60
C ILE A 47 -1.43 -1.14 -4.62
N VAL A 48 -0.76 -0.26 -3.88
CA VAL A 48 0.68 -0.34 -3.62
C VAL A 48 0.87 -1.06 -2.29
N ALA A 49 1.59 -2.17 -2.30
CA ALA A 49 1.84 -3.00 -1.12
C ALA A 49 3.34 -3.36 -0.99
N ASP A 50 4.22 -2.46 -1.45
CA ASP A 50 5.66 -2.69 -1.57
C ASP A 50 6.29 -3.11 -0.22
N ASP A 51 5.91 -2.47 0.89
CA ASP A 51 6.43 -2.79 2.22
C ASP A 51 6.01 -4.20 2.69
N LEU A 52 4.79 -4.61 2.35
CA LEU A 52 4.28 -5.95 2.66
C LEU A 52 4.98 -7.00 1.80
N ASP A 53 5.15 -6.72 0.50
CA ASP A 53 5.86 -7.59 -0.43
C ASP A 53 7.32 -7.78 0.00
N GLU A 54 8.00 -6.69 0.41
CA GLU A 54 9.38 -6.74 0.90
C GLU A 54 9.48 -7.54 2.20
N LEU A 55 8.58 -7.31 3.16
CA LEU A 55 8.53 -8.06 4.42
C LEU A 55 8.36 -9.56 4.17
N LEU A 56 7.37 -9.95 3.36
CA LEU A 56 7.09 -11.34 3.05
C LEU A 56 8.24 -12.00 2.28
N SER A 57 8.84 -11.28 1.32
CA SER A 57 10.00 -11.76 0.55
C SER A 57 11.22 -12.02 1.43
N LYS A 58 11.44 -11.24 2.48
CA LYS A 58 12.50 -11.49 3.46
C LYS A 58 12.17 -12.63 4.41
N ALA A 59 10.90 -12.75 4.80
CA ALA A 59 10.44 -13.66 5.84
C ALA A 59 10.27 -15.12 5.39
N LEU A 60 9.82 -15.33 4.16
CA LEU A 60 9.41 -16.65 3.63
C LEU A 60 10.46 -17.26 2.68
N LYS A 61 11.73 -16.86 2.81
CA LYS A 61 12.85 -17.45 2.07
C LYS A 61 13.31 -18.78 2.65
#